data_AF-A0A844HMK1-F1
#
_entry.id   AF-A0A844HMK1-F1
#
_cell.length_a   1.000
_cell.length_b   1.000
_cell.length_c   1.000
_cell.angle_alpha   90.00
_cell.angle_beta   90.00
_cell.angle_gamma   90.00
#
_symmetry.space_group_name_H-M   'P 1'
#
loop_
_entity.id
_entity.type
_entity.pdbx_description
1 polymer ?
#
loop_
_entity_poly.entity_id
_entity_poly.type
_entity_poly.pdbx_seq_one_letter_code
_entity_poly.pdbx_strand_id
1 'polypeptide(L)'
;MTMNPVLMALLANNANKYKGGDQGKAQKAKDGRNTIRLIAPSPAEAKWVGEDYKFHRDVGVHWIKADEKAKPLAVVGSEEICFDRVSPISAAINAAIASAYDEESKKLYESWKAKAAVLVNVVNRANGEVEVWEMPRTVWGKINDLALLYADQSGVNIFDHASGMDLVITKSGKGLNTQYDVAVSPFMPGKPFPPVTADQIEKASNLDDFIKSNFFRDGDDKKALSAIAQIANVVIPQIGAPVTPTAALTSAGSSVAGANVAQTGSLQATQPTTIDPAVQAAMLAQEQARQAADAKAAEDARQAILASQIAALQAAQAAPAPTPAPVVVQPTEVLTPTTGMSELSADQQADLLAQLAAIGG
;
A
#
# COMPACT_ATOMS: atom_id res chain seq x y z
N MET A 1 -12.55 -48.82 -18.79
CA MET A 1 -13.24 -48.60 -17.50
C MET A 1 -13.24 -47.12 -17.23
N THR A 2 -14.39 -46.45 -17.39
CA THR A 2 -14.53 -45.02 -17.11
C THR A 2 -14.58 -44.81 -15.60
N MET A 3 -13.70 -43.97 -15.06
CA MET A 3 -13.72 -43.62 -13.63
C MET A 3 -15.08 -43.02 -13.25
N ASN A 4 -15.58 -43.39 -12.07
CA ASN A 4 -16.84 -42.91 -11.53
C ASN A 4 -16.83 -41.36 -11.49
N PRO A 5 -17.81 -40.67 -12.12
CA PRO A 5 -17.83 -39.22 -12.21
C PRO A 5 -17.85 -38.52 -10.84
N VAL A 6 -18.41 -39.15 -9.81
CA VAL A 6 -18.41 -38.64 -8.43
C VAL A 6 -16.99 -38.62 -7.86
N LEU A 7 -16.19 -39.65 -8.17
CA LEU A 7 -14.83 -39.78 -7.70
C LEU A 7 -13.89 -38.80 -8.43
N MET A 8 -14.16 -38.53 -9.72
CA MET A 8 -13.48 -37.48 -10.48
C MET A 8 -13.76 -36.08 -9.93
N ALA A 9 -15.01 -35.76 -9.59
CA ALA A 9 -15.36 -34.48 -8.97
C ALA A 9 -14.71 -34.31 -7.59
N LEU A 10 -14.66 -35.38 -6.79
CA LEU A 10 -14.03 -35.37 -5.47
C LEU A 10 -12.50 -35.26 -5.57
N LEU A 11 -11.87 -35.91 -6.56
CA LEU A 11 -10.45 -35.75 -6.85
C LEU A 11 -10.12 -34.36 -7.41
N ALA A 12 -10.98 -33.75 -8.22
CA ALA A 12 -10.80 -32.38 -8.72
C ALA A 12 -10.90 -31.35 -7.58
N ASN A 13 -11.90 -31.50 -6.70
CA ASN A 13 -12.05 -30.64 -5.51
C ASN A 13 -10.89 -30.83 -4.52
N ASN A 14 -10.44 -32.06 -4.29
CA ASN A 14 -9.26 -32.32 -3.48
C ASN A 14 -7.98 -31.80 -4.15
N ALA A 15 -7.82 -31.94 -5.47
CA ALA A 15 -6.69 -31.37 -6.19
C ALA A 15 -6.64 -29.84 -6.04
N ASN A 16 -7.78 -29.14 -6.07
CA ASN A 16 -7.83 -27.69 -5.82
C ASN A 16 -7.56 -27.33 -4.34
N LYS A 17 -7.97 -28.20 -3.40
CA LYS A 17 -7.69 -28.03 -1.95
C LYS A 17 -6.22 -28.26 -1.60
N TYR A 18 -5.55 -29.22 -2.25
CA TYR A 18 -4.16 -29.61 -1.97
C TYR A 18 -3.11 -28.99 -2.91
N LYS A 19 -3.51 -28.48 -4.09
CA LYS A 19 -2.70 -27.51 -4.85
C LYS A 19 -2.80 -26.13 -4.20
N GLY A 20 -2.42 -26.05 -2.92
CA GLY A 20 -2.29 -24.83 -2.12
C GLY A 20 -3.13 -23.67 -2.65
N GLY A 21 -4.45 -23.78 -2.57
CA GLY A 21 -5.32 -22.68 -2.94
C GLY A 21 -4.89 -21.48 -2.11
N ASP A 22 -4.54 -20.40 -2.79
CA ASP A 22 -4.27 -19.08 -2.23
C ASP A 22 -5.50 -18.48 -1.51
N GLN A 23 -6.36 -19.29 -0.89
CA GLN A 23 -7.59 -18.90 -0.18
C GLN A 23 -7.34 -18.10 1.10
N GLY A 24 -6.14 -17.54 1.25
CA GLY A 24 -5.82 -16.50 2.21
C GLY A 24 -4.72 -15.56 1.73
N LYS A 25 -4.20 -15.71 0.50
CA LYS A 25 -3.14 -14.83 -0.02
C LYS A 25 -3.74 -13.87 -1.02
N ALA A 26 -3.31 -12.62 -0.93
CA ALA A 26 -3.71 -11.61 -1.88
C ALA A 26 -3.21 -12.00 -3.27
N GLN A 27 -4.12 -12.01 -4.24
CA GLN A 27 -3.83 -12.35 -5.62
C GLN A 27 -3.05 -11.21 -6.27
N LYS A 28 -2.13 -11.57 -7.18
CA LYS A 28 -1.39 -10.61 -8.00
C LYS A 28 -1.90 -10.66 -9.42
N ALA A 29 -1.84 -9.53 -10.12
CA ALA A 29 -2.16 -9.48 -11.54
C ALA A 29 -1.34 -10.54 -12.30
N LYS A 30 -2.05 -11.38 -13.06
CA LYS A 30 -1.43 -12.42 -13.90
C LYS A 30 -0.74 -11.74 -15.09
N ASP A 31 0.21 -12.43 -15.68
CA ASP A 31 0.89 -11.91 -16.88
C ASP A 31 -0.13 -11.79 -18.02
N GLY A 32 -0.05 -10.68 -18.76
CA GLY A 32 -1.01 -10.34 -19.82
C GLY A 32 -2.14 -9.42 -19.35
N ARG A 33 -3.28 -9.50 -20.02
CA ARG A 33 -4.42 -8.62 -19.85
C ARG A 33 -5.37 -9.17 -18.78
N ASN A 34 -5.57 -8.41 -17.70
CA ASN A 34 -6.53 -8.75 -16.66
C ASN A 34 -7.66 -7.71 -16.65
N THR A 35 -8.90 -8.15 -16.76
CA THR A 35 -10.06 -7.26 -16.64
C THR A 35 -10.68 -7.44 -15.26
N ILE A 36 -10.75 -6.36 -14.50
CA ILE A 36 -11.23 -6.34 -13.12
C ILE A 36 -12.25 -5.23 -12.90
N ARG A 37 -13.04 -5.38 -11.85
CA ARG A 37 -13.91 -4.35 -11.31
C ARG A 37 -13.56 -4.15 -9.85
N LEU A 38 -13.26 -2.93 -9.45
CA LEU A 38 -12.98 -2.60 -8.05
C LEU A 38 -14.29 -2.54 -7.27
N ILE A 39 -14.27 -3.06 -6.03
CA ILE A 39 -15.38 -2.96 -5.10
C ILE A 39 -15.02 -1.84 -4.12
N ALA A 40 -15.77 -0.75 -4.18
CA ALA A 40 -15.61 0.42 -3.30
C ALA A 40 -16.91 0.65 -2.53
N PRO A 41 -17.23 -0.16 -1.51
CA PRO A 41 -18.48 -0.02 -0.80
C PRO A 41 -18.48 1.23 0.08
N SER A 42 -19.66 1.80 0.23
CA SER A 42 -19.92 2.82 1.25
C SER A 42 -20.05 2.18 2.64
N PRO A 43 -19.92 2.96 3.74
CA PRO A 43 -20.15 2.47 5.10
C PRO A 43 -21.57 1.91 5.31
N ALA A 44 -22.54 2.36 4.51
CA ALA A 44 -23.91 1.85 4.53
C ALA A 44 -24.03 0.44 3.92
N GLU A 45 -23.16 0.08 2.99
CA GLU A 45 -23.17 -1.21 2.29
C GLU A 45 -22.29 -2.25 2.98
N ALA A 46 -21.14 -1.83 3.52
CA ALA A 46 -20.19 -2.74 4.16
C ALA A 46 -19.68 -2.19 5.49
N LYS A 47 -19.93 -2.94 6.57
CA LYS A 47 -19.55 -2.57 7.95
C LYS A 47 -18.05 -2.43 8.19
N TRP A 48 -17.23 -3.04 7.35
CA TRP A 48 -15.77 -2.97 7.46
C TRP A 48 -15.18 -1.69 6.85
N VAL A 49 -15.98 -0.96 6.06
CA VAL A 49 -15.61 0.37 5.59
C VAL A 49 -15.94 1.37 6.69
N GLY A 50 -14.91 2.03 7.22
CA GLY A 50 -15.07 3.06 8.24
C GLY A 50 -15.69 4.34 7.68
N GLU A 51 -15.97 5.31 8.56
CA GLU A 51 -16.47 6.64 8.19
C GLU A 51 -15.49 7.43 7.29
N ASP A 52 -14.25 6.96 7.17
CA ASP A 52 -13.22 7.50 6.30
C ASP A 52 -13.38 7.08 4.83
N TYR A 53 -14.38 6.25 4.50
CA TYR A 53 -14.63 5.72 3.16
C TYR A 53 -13.42 5.00 2.54
N LYS A 54 -12.47 4.55 3.37
CA LYS A 54 -11.28 3.85 2.88
C LYS A 54 -11.63 2.40 2.61
N PHE A 55 -11.93 2.10 1.35
CA PHE A 55 -12.16 0.74 0.84
C PHE A 55 -10.86 0.02 0.40
N HIS A 56 -9.72 0.70 0.48
CA HIS A 56 -8.38 0.14 0.24
C HIS A 56 -7.54 0.22 1.52
N ARG A 57 -6.48 -0.60 1.58
CA ARG A 57 -5.47 -0.56 2.65
C ARG A 57 -4.07 -0.64 2.07
N ASP A 58 -3.18 0.20 2.57
CA ASP A 58 -1.76 0.04 2.32
C ASP A 58 -1.23 -1.16 3.13
N VAL A 59 -0.34 -1.93 2.53
CA VAL A 59 0.36 -3.04 3.18
C VAL A 59 1.85 -2.90 2.94
N GLY A 60 2.63 -2.97 4.02
CA GLY A 60 4.08 -3.06 3.95
C GLY A 60 4.55 -4.43 4.40
N VAL A 61 5.50 -5.03 3.67
CA VAL A 61 6.10 -6.32 4.06
C VAL A 61 7.62 -6.22 4.07
N HIS A 62 8.21 -6.56 5.21
CA HIS A 62 9.66 -6.72 5.36
C HIS A 62 10.07 -8.15 5.03
N TRP A 63 11.13 -8.28 4.22
CA TRP A 63 11.68 -9.57 3.81
C TRP A 63 13.09 -9.71 4.38
N ILE A 64 13.20 -10.29 5.57
CA ILE A 64 14.50 -10.43 6.26
C ILE A 64 15.23 -11.65 5.70
N LYS A 65 16.44 -11.44 5.17
CA LYS A 65 17.27 -12.49 4.55
C LYS A 65 18.66 -12.48 5.17
N ALA A 66 19.30 -13.65 5.25
CA ALA A 66 20.69 -13.76 5.69
C ALA A 66 21.69 -13.13 4.69
N ASP A 67 21.34 -13.18 3.40
CA ASP A 67 22.16 -12.74 2.28
C ASP A 67 21.22 -12.37 1.11
N GLU A 68 21.69 -11.61 0.11
CA GLU A 68 20.89 -11.04 -0.97
C GLU A 68 20.13 -12.13 -1.76
N LYS A 69 20.82 -13.26 -1.98
CA LYS A 69 20.31 -14.44 -2.71
C LYS A 69 19.72 -15.51 -1.80
N ALA A 70 19.81 -15.35 -0.48
CA ALA A 70 19.26 -16.32 0.46
C ALA A 70 17.72 -16.28 0.49
N LYS A 71 17.14 -17.41 0.90
CA LYS A 71 15.71 -17.46 1.21
C LYS A 71 15.40 -16.55 2.41
N PRO A 72 14.24 -15.86 2.41
CA PRO A 72 13.82 -15.08 3.56
C PRO A 72 13.74 -15.96 4.82
N LEU A 73 14.39 -15.52 5.89
CA LEU A 73 14.32 -16.15 7.21
C LEU A 73 13.01 -15.80 7.91
N ALA A 74 12.55 -14.56 7.74
CA ALA A 74 11.32 -14.04 8.27
C ALA A 74 10.66 -13.10 7.25
N VAL A 75 9.33 -13.14 7.20
CA VAL A 75 8.49 -12.26 6.39
C VAL A 75 7.45 -11.68 7.33
N VAL A 76 7.41 -10.37 7.45
CA VAL A 76 6.64 -9.71 8.51
C VAL A 76 6.02 -8.41 8.02
N GLY A 77 4.79 -8.14 8.46
CA GLY A 77 4.08 -6.90 8.17
C GLY A 77 4.77 -5.69 8.77
N SER A 78 4.66 -4.54 8.09
CA SER A 78 5.14 -3.25 8.61
C SER A 78 3.97 -2.50 9.25
N GLU A 79 3.98 -2.34 10.57
CA GLU A 79 2.95 -1.56 11.28
C GLU A 79 2.93 -0.09 10.86
N GLU A 80 4.07 0.42 10.41
CA GLU A 80 4.25 1.80 9.95
C GLU A 80 3.48 2.07 8.68
N ILE A 81 3.49 1.13 7.73
CA ILE A 81 2.77 1.31 6.46
C ILE A 81 1.31 0.87 6.59
N CYS A 82 1.05 -0.19 7.36
CA CYS A 82 -0.31 -0.74 7.47
C CYS A 82 -1.22 0.10 8.38
N PHE A 83 -0.67 0.68 9.45
CA PHE A 83 -1.46 1.30 10.52
C PHE A 83 -0.95 2.68 10.95
N ASP A 84 0.03 3.26 10.24
CA ASP A 84 0.67 4.54 10.58
C ASP A 84 1.24 4.56 12.02
N ARG A 85 1.76 3.42 12.50
CA ARG A 85 2.34 3.26 13.84
C ARG A 85 3.84 3.00 13.79
N VAL A 86 4.56 3.41 14.83
CA VAL A 86 6.01 3.20 14.89
C VAL A 86 6.32 1.69 14.89
N SER A 87 7.00 1.21 13.85
CA SER A 87 7.39 -0.20 13.72
C SER A 87 8.76 -0.45 14.36
N PRO A 88 8.89 -1.35 15.35
CA PRO A 88 10.19 -1.70 15.94
C PRO A 88 11.11 -2.38 14.92
N ILE A 89 10.53 -3.05 13.92
CA ILE A 89 11.27 -3.73 12.85
C ILE A 89 11.86 -2.68 11.89
N SER A 90 11.08 -1.68 11.48
CA SER A 90 11.59 -0.55 10.70
C SER A 90 12.73 0.16 11.43
N ALA A 91 12.56 0.43 12.73
CA ALA A 91 13.58 1.07 13.55
C ALA A 91 14.88 0.23 13.61
N ALA A 92 14.77 -1.08 13.83
CA ALA A 92 15.90 -2.00 13.85
C ALA A 92 16.62 -2.07 12.49
N ILE A 93 15.88 -2.11 11.38
CA ILE A 93 16.46 -2.10 10.03
C ILE A 93 17.20 -0.78 9.77
N ASN A 94 16.60 0.36 10.14
CA ASN A 94 17.24 1.66 9.97
C ASN A 94 18.51 1.79 10.82
N ALA A 95 18.51 1.24 12.04
CA ALA A 95 19.71 1.16 12.86
C ALA A 95 20.80 0.27 12.22
N ALA A 96 20.42 -0.88 11.67
CA ALA A 96 21.33 -1.77 10.94
C ALA A 96 21.95 -1.10 9.70
N ILE A 97 21.15 -0.35 8.92
CA ILE A 97 21.65 0.42 7.78
C ILE A 97 22.65 1.49 8.25
N ALA A 98 22.35 2.19 9.34
CA ALA A 98 23.22 3.22 9.88
C ALA A 98 24.52 2.67 10.47
N SER A 99 24.51 1.44 10.98
CA SER A 99 25.70 0.76 11.54
C SER A 99 26.48 -0.06 10.52
N ALA A 100 26.00 -0.19 9.27
CA ALA A 100 26.68 -0.96 8.24
C ALA A 100 28.01 -0.27 7.86
N TYR A 101 29.12 -1.00 7.97
CA TYR A 101 30.45 -0.52 7.61
C TYR A 101 30.77 -0.75 6.13
N ASP A 102 30.18 -1.78 5.53
CA ASP A 102 30.40 -2.22 4.17
C ASP A 102 29.18 -1.96 3.26
N GLU A 103 29.45 -1.65 1.99
CA GLU A 103 28.44 -1.36 0.98
C GLU A 103 27.56 -2.57 0.66
N GLU A 104 28.08 -3.79 0.81
CA GLU A 104 27.31 -5.03 0.57
C GLU A 104 26.26 -5.24 1.66
N SER A 105 26.63 -5.12 2.93
CA SER A 105 25.68 -5.16 4.05
C SER A 105 24.67 -4.03 3.98
N LYS A 106 25.09 -2.83 3.57
CA LYS A 106 24.15 -1.70 3.39
C LYS A 106 23.08 -2.02 2.35
N LYS A 107 23.47 -2.54 1.18
CA LYS A 107 22.52 -2.99 0.14
C LYS A 107 21.62 -4.12 0.64
N LEU A 108 22.17 -5.07 1.41
CA LEU A 108 21.41 -6.14 2.03
C LEU A 108 20.34 -5.59 2.99
N TYR A 109 20.71 -4.69 3.89
CA TYR A 109 19.78 -4.11 4.86
C TYR A 109 18.76 -3.18 4.21
N GLU A 110 19.15 -2.45 3.16
CA GLU A 110 18.21 -1.69 2.32
C GLU A 110 17.18 -2.61 1.66
N SER A 111 17.55 -3.84 1.29
CA SER A 111 16.62 -4.84 0.76
C SER A 111 15.59 -5.34 1.78
N TRP A 112 15.85 -5.16 3.09
CA TRP A 112 14.92 -5.52 4.16
C TRP A 112 13.84 -4.46 4.42
N LYS A 113 13.98 -3.25 3.85
CA LYS A 113 12.96 -2.19 3.97
C LYS A 113 11.60 -2.70 3.49
N ALA A 114 10.54 -2.20 4.12
CA ALA A 114 9.19 -2.63 3.80
C ALA A 114 8.88 -2.31 2.33
N LYS A 115 8.46 -3.35 1.59
CA LYS A 115 7.90 -3.14 0.26
C LYS A 115 6.43 -2.80 0.41
N ALA A 116 6.07 -1.57 0.04
CA ALA A 116 4.70 -1.09 0.10
C ALA A 116 3.89 -1.56 -1.13
N ALA A 117 2.69 -2.05 -0.87
CA ALA A 117 1.68 -2.43 -1.85
C ALA A 117 0.31 -1.99 -1.34
N VAL A 118 -0.70 -2.05 -2.20
CA VAL A 118 -2.08 -1.71 -1.86
C VAL A 118 -2.94 -2.95 -1.99
N LEU A 119 -3.75 -3.22 -0.97
CA LEU A 119 -4.77 -4.26 -0.98
C LEU A 119 -6.12 -3.65 -1.34
N VAL A 120 -6.79 -4.27 -2.31
CA VAL A 120 -8.13 -3.87 -2.74
C VAL A 120 -8.99 -5.10 -3.04
N ASN A 121 -10.27 -5.03 -2.70
CA ASN A 121 -11.25 -6.03 -3.10
C ASN A 121 -11.65 -5.82 -4.58
N VAL A 122 -11.55 -6.86 -5.39
CA VAL A 122 -11.89 -6.81 -6.81
C VAL A 122 -12.78 -7.98 -7.22
N VAL A 123 -13.64 -7.75 -8.20
CA VAL A 123 -14.27 -8.80 -9.00
C VAL A 123 -13.42 -9.01 -10.24
N ASN A 124 -12.85 -10.20 -10.39
CA ASN A 124 -12.17 -10.55 -11.62
C ASN A 124 -13.21 -10.96 -12.66
N ARG A 125 -13.22 -10.29 -13.83
CA ARG A 125 -14.25 -10.53 -14.86
C ARG A 125 -14.05 -11.84 -15.62
N ALA A 126 -12.87 -12.46 -15.52
CA ALA A 126 -12.61 -13.74 -16.16
C ALA A 126 -13.29 -14.92 -15.43
N ASN A 127 -13.40 -14.86 -14.09
CA ASN A 127 -14.02 -15.90 -13.26
C ASN A 127 -15.31 -15.44 -12.57
N GLY A 128 -15.55 -14.13 -12.45
CA GLY A 128 -16.69 -13.57 -11.73
C GLY A 128 -16.58 -13.65 -10.20
N GLU A 129 -15.41 -14.05 -9.69
CA GLU A 129 -15.16 -14.25 -8.26
C GLU A 129 -14.59 -12.98 -7.61
N VAL A 130 -14.89 -12.83 -6.32
CA VAL A 130 -14.37 -11.74 -5.49
C VAL A 130 -13.03 -12.18 -4.90
N GLU A 131 -11.99 -11.41 -5.17
CA GLU A 131 -10.63 -11.70 -4.74
C GLU A 131 -10.02 -10.45 -4.09
N VAL A 132 -9.18 -10.65 -3.06
CA VAL A 132 -8.32 -9.59 -2.53
C VAL A 132 -7.10 -9.51 -3.43
N TRP A 133 -6.85 -8.36 -4.05
CA TRP A 133 -5.70 -8.14 -4.91
C TRP A 133 -4.63 -7.30 -4.22
N GLU A 134 -3.38 -7.74 -4.31
CA GLU A 134 -2.18 -6.96 -3.95
C GLU A 134 -1.62 -6.32 -5.21
N MET A 135 -1.68 -4.99 -5.28
CA MET A 135 -1.15 -4.22 -6.40
C MET A 135 -0.01 -3.29 -5.96
N PRO A 136 0.97 -3.02 -6.83
CA PRO A 136 1.99 -2.00 -6.56
C PRO A 136 1.36 -0.61 -6.42
N ARG A 137 1.91 0.24 -5.55
CA ARG A 137 1.46 1.64 -5.36
C ARG A 137 1.43 2.44 -6.66
N THR A 138 2.34 2.14 -7.59
CA THR A 138 2.39 2.80 -8.91
C THR A 138 1.17 2.45 -9.77
N VAL A 139 0.63 1.24 -9.66
CA VAL A 139 -0.59 0.82 -10.37
C VAL A 139 -1.80 1.48 -9.73
N TRP A 140 -1.86 1.51 -8.40
CA TRP A 140 -2.91 2.20 -7.66
C TRP A 140 -2.95 3.70 -7.98
N GLY A 141 -1.78 4.36 -8.05
CA GLY A 141 -1.68 5.76 -8.48
C GLY A 141 -2.32 6.00 -9.84
N LYS A 142 -1.98 5.19 -10.86
CA LYS A 142 -2.59 5.29 -12.20
C LYS A 142 -4.11 5.09 -12.19
N ILE A 143 -4.62 4.19 -11.32
CA ILE A 143 -6.07 3.98 -11.17
C ILE A 143 -6.72 5.24 -10.60
N ASN A 144 -6.12 5.87 -9.59
CA ASN A 144 -6.64 7.11 -9.01
C ASN A 144 -6.57 8.27 -10.00
N ASP A 145 -5.49 8.36 -10.78
CA ASP A 145 -5.35 9.37 -11.83
C ASP A 145 -6.45 9.21 -12.90
N LEU A 146 -6.75 7.97 -13.29
CA LEU A 146 -7.88 7.67 -14.18
C LEU A 146 -9.22 8.02 -13.53
N ALA A 147 -9.42 7.68 -12.26
CA ALA A 147 -10.65 8.01 -11.54
C ALA A 147 -10.90 9.53 -11.54
N LEU A 148 -9.86 10.31 -11.26
CA LEU A 148 -9.91 11.77 -11.26
C LEU A 148 -10.21 12.31 -12.67
N LEU A 149 -9.52 11.79 -13.69
CA LEU A 149 -9.74 12.19 -15.08
C LEU A 149 -11.20 12.00 -15.53
N TYR A 150 -11.81 10.86 -15.23
CA TYR A 150 -13.21 10.59 -15.60
C TYR A 150 -14.22 11.35 -14.74
N ALA A 151 -13.90 11.58 -13.47
CA ALA A 151 -14.70 12.45 -12.60
C ALA A 151 -14.72 13.89 -13.14
N ASP A 152 -13.56 14.44 -13.53
CA ASP A 152 -13.44 15.81 -14.01
C ASP A 152 -14.05 16.01 -15.42
N GLN A 153 -13.84 15.07 -16.33
CA GLN A 153 -14.27 15.22 -17.73
C GLN A 153 -15.73 14.84 -17.97
N SER A 154 -16.22 13.79 -17.30
CA SER A 154 -17.53 13.20 -17.59
C SER A 154 -18.47 13.20 -16.38
N GLY A 155 -17.98 13.57 -15.19
CA GLY A 155 -18.74 13.45 -13.94
C GLY A 155 -19.02 11.99 -13.56
N VAL A 156 -18.30 11.02 -14.13
CA VAL A 156 -18.57 9.59 -13.94
C VAL A 156 -17.63 9.02 -12.88
N ASN A 157 -18.21 8.40 -11.84
CA ASN A 157 -17.45 7.67 -10.84
C ASN A 157 -17.12 6.25 -11.35
N ILE A 158 -15.84 5.98 -11.61
CA ILE A 158 -15.40 4.67 -12.11
C ILE A 158 -15.58 3.53 -11.08
N PHE A 159 -15.67 3.86 -9.79
CA PHE A 159 -15.80 2.90 -8.69
C PHE A 159 -17.25 2.60 -8.32
N ASP A 160 -18.22 3.26 -8.96
CA ASP A 160 -19.63 3.04 -8.68
C ASP A 160 -20.04 1.58 -8.98
N HIS A 161 -20.87 0.98 -8.14
CA HIS A 161 -21.20 -0.44 -8.26
C HIS A 161 -22.18 -0.72 -9.40
N ALA A 162 -23.06 0.23 -9.69
CA ALA A 162 -24.10 0.08 -10.71
C ALA A 162 -23.62 0.51 -12.10
N SER A 163 -23.01 1.69 -12.21
CA SER A 163 -22.64 2.35 -13.46
C SER A 163 -21.14 2.57 -13.66
N GLY A 164 -20.32 2.17 -12.70
CA GLY A 164 -18.86 2.30 -12.81
C GLY A 164 -18.29 1.50 -13.99
N MET A 165 -16.98 1.59 -14.15
CA MET A 165 -16.28 1.03 -15.32
C MET A 165 -15.37 -0.13 -14.94
N ASP A 166 -15.18 -1.06 -15.86
CA ASP A 166 -14.21 -2.14 -15.69
C ASP A 166 -12.82 -1.65 -16.08
N LEU A 167 -11.81 -2.06 -15.31
CA LEU A 167 -10.41 -1.70 -15.53
C LEU A 167 -9.67 -2.87 -16.17
N VAL A 168 -8.84 -2.55 -17.14
CA VAL A 168 -7.94 -3.46 -17.81
C VAL A 168 -6.53 -3.17 -17.33
N ILE A 169 -5.97 -4.09 -16.55
CA ILE A 169 -4.58 -4.04 -16.10
C ILE A 169 -3.78 -5.02 -16.96
N THR A 170 -2.93 -4.47 -17.81
CA THR A 170 -1.99 -5.25 -18.63
C THR A 170 -0.64 -5.28 -17.95
N LYS A 171 -0.22 -6.48 -17.54
CA LYS A 171 1.11 -6.72 -16.98
C LYS A 171 2.01 -7.31 -18.07
N SER A 172 3.10 -6.61 -18.39
CA SER A 172 4.09 -7.04 -19.38
C SER A 172 5.49 -7.07 -18.77
N GLY A 173 6.39 -7.86 -19.37
CA GLY A 173 7.77 -8.01 -18.92
C GLY A 173 7.99 -9.10 -17.85
N LYS A 174 9.24 -9.29 -17.44
CA LYS A 174 9.66 -10.28 -16.42
C LYS A 174 10.65 -9.63 -15.45
N GLY A 175 10.53 -9.97 -14.17
CA GLY A 175 11.45 -9.53 -13.13
C GLY A 175 11.44 -8.01 -12.92
N LEU A 176 12.60 -7.38 -12.98
CA LEU A 176 12.79 -5.93 -12.79
C LEU A 176 12.12 -5.10 -13.89
N ASN A 177 11.95 -5.65 -15.09
CA ASN A 177 11.36 -4.97 -16.24
C ASN A 177 9.83 -5.18 -16.32
N THR A 178 9.17 -5.40 -15.18
CA THR A 178 7.72 -5.57 -15.16
C THR A 178 7.05 -4.20 -15.30
N GLN A 179 6.27 -4.02 -16.36
CA GLN A 179 5.49 -2.83 -16.60
C GLN A 179 4.00 -3.14 -16.41
N TYR A 180 3.30 -2.17 -15.83
CA TYR A 180 1.86 -2.22 -15.65
C TYR A 180 1.25 -1.07 -16.42
N ASP A 181 0.37 -1.42 -17.34
CA ASP A 181 -0.49 -0.48 -18.03
C ASP A 181 -1.92 -0.62 -17.50
N VAL A 182 -2.57 0.52 -17.25
CA VAL A 182 -3.92 0.58 -16.70
C VAL A 182 -4.75 1.39 -17.66
N ALA A 183 -5.81 0.78 -18.18
CA ALA A 183 -6.77 1.44 -19.05
C ALA A 183 -8.18 1.09 -18.61
N VAL A 184 -9.12 1.99 -18.89
CA VAL A 184 -10.54 1.64 -18.79
C VAL A 184 -10.89 0.68 -19.93
N SER A 185 -11.67 -0.36 -19.63
CA SER A 185 -12.13 -1.30 -20.65
C SER A 185 -12.93 -0.53 -21.70
N PRO A 186 -12.68 -0.73 -23.00
CA PRO A 186 -13.40 -0.02 -24.05
C PRO A 186 -14.91 -0.27 -23.91
N PHE A 187 -15.67 0.81 -23.81
CA PHE A 187 -17.12 0.76 -23.80
C PHE A 187 -17.60 0.26 -25.16
N MET A 188 -18.24 -0.91 -25.20
CA MET A 188 -18.96 -1.31 -26.39
C MET A 188 -20.29 -0.54 -26.42
N PRO A 189 -20.56 0.29 -27.44
CA PRO A 189 -21.81 1.03 -27.51
C PRO A 189 -22.99 0.05 -27.48
N GLY A 190 -23.90 0.26 -26.52
CA GLY A 190 -25.10 -0.57 -26.32
C GLY A 190 -24.97 -1.72 -25.32
N LYS A 191 -23.81 -1.92 -24.67
CA LYS A 191 -23.67 -2.87 -23.56
C LYS A 191 -23.14 -2.16 -22.30
N PRO A 192 -23.99 -1.89 -21.29
CA PRO A 192 -23.51 -1.38 -20.02
C PRO A 192 -22.56 -2.41 -19.38
N PHE A 193 -21.59 -1.92 -18.59
CA PHE A 193 -20.74 -2.81 -17.81
C PHE A 193 -21.62 -3.64 -16.85
N PRO A 194 -21.32 -4.94 -16.65
CA PRO A 194 -22.07 -5.74 -15.70
C PRO A 194 -21.95 -5.11 -14.30
N PRO A 195 -23.05 -4.82 -13.60
CA PRO A 195 -22.97 -4.24 -12.26
C PRO A 195 -22.31 -5.22 -11.29
N VAL A 196 -21.76 -4.69 -10.19
CA VAL A 196 -21.33 -5.51 -9.06
C VAL A 196 -22.58 -6.00 -8.33
N THR A 197 -22.71 -7.30 -8.10
CA THR A 197 -23.89 -7.83 -7.41
C THR A 197 -23.77 -7.62 -5.90
N ALA A 198 -24.90 -7.50 -5.19
CA ALA A 198 -24.91 -7.37 -3.73
C ALA A 198 -24.16 -8.53 -3.05
N ASP A 199 -24.35 -9.76 -3.54
CA ASP A 199 -23.63 -10.95 -3.09
C ASP A 199 -22.10 -10.82 -3.21
N GLN A 200 -21.59 -10.09 -4.20
CA GLN A 200 -20.16 -9.85 -4.35
C GLN A 200 -19.64 -8.86 -3.32
N ILE A 201 -20.46 -7.86 -2.95
CA ILE A 201 -20.12 -6.90 -1.90
C ILE A 201 -20.09 -7.60 -0.54
N GLU A 202 -21.06 -8.48 -0.25
CA GLU A 202 -21.09 -9.25 1.00
C GLU A 202 -19.94 -10.25 1.11
N LYS A 203 -19.46 -10.79 -0.02
CA LYS A 203 -18.26 -11.65 -0.07
C LYS A 203 -16.95 -10.88 0.05
N ALA A 204 -16.97 -9.56 -0.07
CA ALA A 204 -15.77 -8.75 0.07
C ALA A 204 -15.21 -8.90 1.49
N SER A 205 -13.94 -9.30 1.59
CA SER A 205 -13.31 -9.54 2.88
C SER A 205 -12.95 -8.22 3.56
N ASN A 206 -13.02 -8.20 4.89
CA ASN A 206 -12.46 -7.10 5.67
C ASN A 206 -10.94 -7.06 5.49
N LEU A 207 -10.44 -5.99 4.88
CA LEU A 207 -9.01 -5.84 4.57
C LEU A 207 -8.15 -5.74 5.84
N ASP A 208 -8.66 -5.14 6.93
CA ASP A 208 -7.91 -5.01 8.18
C ASP A 208 -7.71 -6.36 8.86
N ASP A 209 -8.75 -7.20 8.89
CA ASP A 209 -8.67 -8.55 9.44
C ASP A 209 -7.78 -9.44 8.56
N PHE A 210 -7.88 -9.29 7.24
CA PHE A 210 -7.02 -9.97 6.28
C PHE A 210 -5.54 -9.62 6.49
N ILE A 211 -5.23 -8.35 6.77
CA ILE A 211 -3.86 -7.90 7.05
C ILE A 211 -3.34 -8.55 8.32
N LYS A 212 -4.12 -8.51 9.40
CA LYS A 212 -3.74 -9.11 10.69
C LYS A 212 -3.49 -10.61 10.56
N SER A 213 -4.40 -11.35 9.90
CA SER A 213 -4.28 -12.81 9.79
C SER A 213 -3.09 -13.27 8.92
N ASN A 214 -2.73 -12.49 7.90
CA ASN A 214 -1.73 -12.92 6.92
C ASN A 214 -0.33 -12.36 7.15
N PHE A 215 -0.21 -11.12 7.64
CA PHE A 215 1.08 -10.43 7.76
C PHE A 215 1.56 -10.27 9.20
N PHE A 216 0.65 -10.35 10.19
CA PHE A 216 0.96 -10.19 11.61
C PHE A 216 0.67 -11.49 12.36
N ARG A 217 1.41 -12.55 12.01
CA ARG A 217 1.29 -13.85 12.69
C ARG A 217 2.10 -13.82 14.00
N ASP A 218 1.49 -14.32 15.06
CA ASP A 218 2.09 -14.34 16.39
C ASP A 218 3.50 -14.98 16.37
N GLY A 219 4.52 -14.18 16.67
CA GLY A 219 5.91 -14.63 16.80
C GLY A 219 6.83 -14.37 15.61
N ASP A 220 6.29 -14.02 14.43
CA ASP A 220 7.14 -13.67 13.27
C ASP A 220 7.93 -12.37 13.52
N ASP A 221 7.36 -11.42 14.27
CA ASP A 221 8.06 -10.19 14.69
C ASP A 221 9.29 -10.49 15.54
N LYS A 222 9.14 -11.38 16.53
CA LYS A 222 10.25 -11.80 17.42
C LYS A 222 11.33 -12.51 16.63
N LYS A 223 10.93 -13.35 15.67
CA LYS A 223 11.85 -14.04 14.77
C LYS A 223 12.60 -13.06 13.87
N ALA A 224 11.91 -12.08 13.30
CA ALA A 224 12.51 -11.03 12.47
C ALA A 224 13.51 -10.19 13.27
N LEU A 225 13.13 -9.71 14.46
CA LEU A 225 14.01 -8.94 15.34
C LEU A 225 15.23 -9.75 15.77
N SER A 226 15.06 -11.02 16.13
CA SER A 226 16.18 -11.91 16.46
C SER A 226 17.11 -12.13 15.26
N ALA A 227 16.57 -12.27 14.04
CA ALA A 227 17.38 -12.43 12.84
C ALA A 227 18.16 -11.15 12.51
N ILE A 228 17.53 -9.98 12.61
CA ILE A 228 18.19 -8.69 12.40
C ILE A 228 19.32 -8.50 13.42
N ALA A 229 19.08 -8.77 14.70
CA ALA A 229 20.09 -8.65 15.74
C ALA A 229 21.30 -9.58 15.51
N GLN A 230 21.05 -10.83 15.06
CA GLN A 230 22.10 -11.80 14.77
C GLN A 230 22.94 -11.43 13.54
N ILE A 231 22.30 -10.98 12.46
CA ILE A 231 22.98 -10.70 11.19
C ILE A 231 23.69 -9.34 11.24
N ALA A 232 22.99 -8.30 11.70
CA ALA A 232 23.53 -6.95 11.71
C ALA A 232 24.43 -6.67 12.91
N ASN A 233 24.49 -7.59 13.88
CA ASN A 233 25.18 -7.41 15.15
C ASN A 233 24.78 -6.11 15.88
N VAL A 234 23.54 -5.67 15.66
CA VAL A 234 22.96 -4.49 16.30
C VAL A 234 22.26 -4.92 17.56
N VAL A 235 22.66 -4.32 18.68
CA VAL A 235 21.91 -4.42 19.94
C VAL A 235 20.65 -3.57 19.78
N ILE A 236 19.55 -4.21 19.39
CA ILE A 236 18.25 -3.53 19.32
C ILE A 236 17.81 -3.27 20.77
N PRO A 237 17.57 -2.00 21.17
CA PRO A 237 17.00 -1.72 22.48
C PRO A 237 15.61 -2.37 22.53
N GLN A 238 15.44 -3.39 23.38
CA GLN A 238 14.10 -3.94 23.62
C GLN A 238 13.26 -2.86 24.30
N ILE A 239 12.31 -2.29 23.55
CA ILE A 239 11.31 -1.37 24.10
C ILE A 239 10.42 -2.20 25.03
N GLY A 240 10.67 -2.12 26.34
CA GLY A 240 9.79 -2.67 27.39
C GLY A 240 10.32 -3.87 28.18
N ALA A 241 11.55 -4.35 27.96
CA ALA A 241 12.15 -5.35 28.84
C ALA A 241 13.14 -4.67 29.82
N PRO A 242 13.10 -4.99 31.13
CA PRO A 242 14.11 -4.51 32.06
C PRO A 242 15.48 -5.03 31.60
N VAL A 243 16.37 -4.09 31.34
CA VAL A 243 17.73 -4.36 30.87
C VAL A 243 18.50 -5.03 32.01
N THR A 244 18.45 -6.36 32.12
CA THR A 244 19.46 -7.10 32.86
C THR A 244 20.74 -7.08 32.03
N PRO A 245 21.82 -6.43 32.49
CA PRO A 245 23.07 -6.43 31.75
C PRO A 245 23.59 -7.87 31.69
N THR A 246 23.55 -8.46 30.49
CA THR A 246 24.23 -9.73 30.22
C THR A 246 25.72 -9.48 30.42
N ALA A 247 26.27 -10.05 31.49
CA ALA A 247 27.69 -10.04 31.80
C ALA A 247 28.47 -10.50 30.57
N ALA A 248 29.23 -9.56 30.01
CA ALA A 248 30.10 -9.79 28.89
C ALA A 248 31.13 -10.88 29.22
N LEU A 249 31.39 -11.71 28.21
CA LEU A 249 32.43 -12.72 28.09
C LEU A 249 33.66 -12.47 28.98
N THR A 250 33.77 -13.23 30.08
CA THR A 250 35.06 -13.56 30.68
C THR A 250 35.55 -14.86 30.06
N SER A 251 36.17 -14.79 28.88
CA SER A 251 37.01 -15.88 28.37
C SER A 251 38.38 -15.84 29.06
N ALA A 252 38.50 -16.54 30.19
CA ALA A 252 39.79 -16.93 30.76
C ALA A 252 39.92 -18.45 30.68
N GLY A 253 40.14 -18.95 29.46
CA GLY A 253 40.52 -20.34 29.22
C GLY A 253 42.02 -20.51 29.44
N SER A 254 42.44 -20.67 30.70
CA SER A 254 43.70 -21.32 31.06
C SER A 254 43.38 -22.29 32.20
N SER A 255 43.38 -23.57 31.86
CA SER A 255 43.15 -24.67 32.79
C SER A 255 44.43 -24.98 33.57
N VAL A 256 44.35 -24.96 34.90
CA VAL A 256 45.31 -25.66 35.76
C VAL A 256 44.54 -26.71 36.54
N ALA A 257 44.91 -27.96 36.30
CA ALA A 257 44.36 -29.12 36.98
C ALA A 257 44.84 -29.16 38.45
N GLY A 258 43.89 -29.41 39.36
CA GLY A 258 44.19 -29.87 40.72
C GLY A 258 44.16 -28.78 41.79
N ALA A 259 42.96 -28.38 42.20
CA ALA A 259 42.73 -27.85 43.55
C ALA A 259 41.28 -28.15 43.97
N ASN A 260 41.16 -29.05 44.94
CA ASN A 260 39.93 -29.34 45.65
C ASN A 260 39.66 -28.18 46.61
N VAL A 261 38.60 -27.39 46.40
CA VAL A 261 38.17 -26.35 47.36
C VAL A 261 36.66 -26.40 47.53
N ALA A 262 36.29 -26.42 48.80
CA ALA A 262 34.96 -26.64 49.34
C ALA A 262 33.92 -25.60 48.91
N GLN A 263 32.69 -26.11 48.84
CA GLN A 263 31.43 -25.43 48.69
C GLN A 263 31.09 -24.61 49.96
N THR A 264 31.13 -23.28 49.90
CA THR A 264 30.20 -22.38 50.64
C THR A 264 30.51 -20.91 50.31
N GLY A 265 29.56 -20.23 49.65
CA GLY A 265 29.65 -18.79 49.39
C GLY A 265 28.33 -18.27 48.83
N SER A 266 27.50 -17.72 49.70
CA SER A 266 26.27 -17.00 49.38
C SER A 266 26.55 -15.83 48.42
N LEU A 267 25.82 -15.78 47.31
CA LEU A 267 25.82 -14.65 46.38
C LEU A 267 25.23 -13.42 47.09
N GLN A 268 26.10 -12.50 47.52
CA GLN A 268 25.69 -11.16 47.90
C GLN A 268 25.27 -10.40 46.64
N ALA A 269 24.01 -9.93 46.64
CA ALA A 269 23.49 -9.01 45.65
C ALA A 269 24.31 -7.72 45.69
N THR A 270 25.08 -7.46 44.64
CA THR A 270 25.73 -6.17 44.39
C THR A 270 24.63 -5.15 44.18
N GLN A 271 24.53 -4.19 45.12
CA GLN A 271 23.58 -3.08 45.01
C GLN A 271 23.84 -2.27 43.73
N PRO A 272 22.78 -1.77 43.06
CA PRO A 272 22.91 -0.95 41.88
C PRO A 272 23.74 0.29 42.20
N THR A 273 24.84 0.47 41.47
CA THR A 273 25.67 1.66 41.51
C THR A 273 24.79 2.87 41.21
N THR A 274 24.53 3.69 42.23
CA THR A 274 23.84 4.97 42.10
C THR A 274 24.61 5.84 41.11
N ILE A 275 24.02 6.11 39.95
CA ILE A 275 24.54 7.06 38.97
C ILE A 275 24.61 8.42 39.67
N ASP A 276 25.76 9.08 39.56
CA ASP A 276 25.98 10.40 40.13
C ASP A 276 24.90 11.38 39.61
N PRO A 277 24.12 12.03 40.49
CA PRO A 277 23.07 12.96 40.09
C PRO A 277 23.59 14.11 39.21
N ALA A 278 24.88 14.44 39.29
CA ALA A 278 25.49 15.43 38.40
C ALA A 278 25.53 14.96 36.93
N VAL A 279 25.77 13.67 36.69
CA VAL A 279 25.78 13.09 35.34
C VAL A 279 24.36 13.04 34.76
N GLN A 280 23.37 12.71 35.59
CA GLN A 280 21.96 12.71 35.17
C GLN A 280 21.47 14.12 34.83
N ALA A 281 21.86 15.14 35.61
CA ALA A 281 21.54 16.53 35.32
C ALA A 281 22.20 17.03 34.03
N ALA A 282 23.45 16.66 33.77
CA ALA A 282 24.16 17.03 32.55
C ALA A 282 23.51 16.43 31.29
N MET A 283 23.09 15.17 31.35
CA MET A 283 22.39 14.50 30.25
C MET A 283 21.05 15.17 29.94
N LEU A 284 20.27 15.52 30.97
CA LEU A 284 18.99 16.20 30.80
C LEU A 284 19.17 17.60 30.20
N ALA A 285 20.18 18.35 30.63
CA ALA A 285 20.49 19.67 30.09
C ALA A 285 20.91 19.60 28.61
N GLN A 286 21.69 18.58 28.22
CA GLN A 286 22.07 18.38 26.83
C GLN A 286 20.87 18.03 25.94
N GLU A 287 19.95 17.20 26.43
CA GLU A 287 18.74 16.84 25.70
C GLU A 287 17.78 18.02 25.55
N GLN A 288 17.62 18.85 26.60
CA GLN A 288 16.84 20.08 26.52
C GLN A 288 17.45 21.10 25.53
N ALA A 289 18.78 21.21 25.49
CA ALA A 289 19.46 22.07 24.52
C ALA A 289 19.26 21.59 23.07
N ARG A 290 19.28 20.26 22.84
CA ARG A 290 19.01 19.68 21.52
C ARG A 290 17.57 19.93 21.08
N GLN A 291 16.60 19.69 21.96
CA GLN A 291 15.18 19.94 21.68
C GLN A 291 14.90 21.42 21.38
N ALA A 292 15.55 22.34 22.09
CA ALA A 292 15.42 23.77 21.82
C ALA A 292 16.03 24.17 20.46
N ALA A 293 17.15 23.56 20.06
CA ALA A 293 17.76 23.79 18.76
C ALA A 293 16.88 23.25 17.61
N ASP A 294 16.34 22.04 17.76
CA ASP A 294 15.45 21.42 16.76
C ASP A 294 14.15 22.21 16.60
N ALA A 295 13.55 22.68 17.72
CA ALA A 295 12.36 23.51 17.69
C ALA A 295 12.59 24.85 16.96
N LYS A 296 13.74 25.48 17.19
CA LYS A 296 14.12 26.71 16.49
C LYS A 296 14.32 26.47 14.98
N ALA A 297 14.99 25.39 14.60
CA ALA A 297 15.18 25.05 13.19
C ALA A 297 13.85 24.78 12.46
N ALA A 298 12.88 24.16 13.14
CA ALA A 298 11.55 23.93 12.58
C ALA A 298 10.75 25.23 12.39
N GLU A 299 10.85 26.17 13.34
CA GLU A 299 10.23 27.50 13.25
C GLU A 299 10.83 28.30 12.07
N ASP A 300 12.16 28.32 11.95
CA ASP A 300 12.87 29.01 10.87
C ASP A 300 12.48 28.44 9.49
N ALA A 301 12.36 27.11 9.37
CA ALA A 301 11.90 26.47 8.14
C ALA A 301 10.44 26.83 7.79
N ARG A 302 9.56 26.90 8.78
CA ARG A 302 8.15 27.30 8.59
C ARG A 302 8.05 28.76 8.14
N GLN A 303 8.86 29.66 8.70
CA GLN A 303 8.92 31.05 8.28
C GLN A 303 9.44 31.21 6.85
N ALA A 304 10.44 30.42 6.45
CA ALA A 304 10.95 30.42 5.06
C ALA A 304 9.89 29.96 4.04
N ILE A 305 9.07 28.95 4.39
CA ILE A 305 7.95 28.50 3.54
C ILE A 305 6.86 29.58 3.44
N LEU A 306 6.52 30.24 4.56
CA LEU A 306 5.52 31.31 4.55
C LEU A 306 6.00 32.49 3.68
N ALA A 307 7.27 32.89 3.82
CA ALA A 307 7.85 33.97 3.03
C ALA A 307 7.83 33.67 1.53
N SER A 308 8.11 32.42 1.12
CA SER A 308 8.06 32.04 -0.30
C SER A 308 6.64 32.02 -0.87
N GLN A 309 5.64 31.61 -0.07
CA GLN A 309 4.23 31.68 -0.48
C GLN A 309 3.75 33.13 -0.65
N ILE A 310 4.13 34.02 0.26
CA ILE A 310 3.78 35.45 0.16
C ILE A 310 4.42 36.06 -1.10
N ALA A 311 5.68 35.76 -1.38
CA ALA A 311 6.36 36.23 -2.58
C ALA A 311 5.69 35.71 -3.87
N ALA A 312 5.25 34.45 -3.90
CA ALA A 312 4.55 33.87 -5.04
C ALA A 312 3.18 34.53 -5.29
N LEU A 313 2.42 34.83 -4.22
CA LEU A 313 1.14 35.53 -4.31
C LEU A 313 1.31 36.98 -4.81
N GLN A 314 2.33 37.68 -4.33
CA GLN A 314 2.64 39.03 -4.81
C GLN A 314 3.06 39.03 -6.28
N ALA A 315 3.84 38.04 -6.73
CA ALA A 315 4.21 37.90 -8.14
C ALA A 315 3.00 37.61 -9.05
N ALA A 316 2.05 36.79 -8.58
CA ALA A 316 0.82 36.50 -9.32
C ALA A 316 -0.09 37.74 -9.47
N GLN A 317 -0.12 38.63 -8.47
CA GLN A 317 -0.88 39.89 -8.53
C GLN A 317 -0.22 40.96 -9.42
N ALA A 318 1.11 40.93 -9.55
CA ALA A 318 1.87 41.85 -10.40
C ALA A 318 1.88 41.44 -11.88
N ALA A 319 1.43 40.22 -12.22
CA ALA A 319 1.31 39.80 -13.60
C ALA A 319 0.27 40.69 -14.31
N PRO A 320 0.64 41.37 -15.41
CA PRO A 320 -0.30 42.19 -16.17
C PRO A 320 -1.47 41.31 -16.60
N ALA A 321 -2.70 41.82 -16.40
CA ALA A 321 -3.91 41.14 -16.82
C ALA A 321 -3.73 40.64 -18.26
N PRO A 322 -4.03 39.36 -18.55
CA PRO A 322 -3.84 38.81 -19.87
C PRO A 322 -4.59 39.71 -20.86
N THR A 323 -3.84 40.33 -21.77
CA THR A 323 -4.41 41.14 -22.84
C THR A 323 -5.47 40.27 -23.50
N PRO A 324 -6.75 40.69 -23.55
CA PRO A 324 -7.80 39.87 -24.13
C PRO A 324 -7.35 39.50 -25.53
N ALA A 325 -7.20 38.20 -25.78
CA ALA A 325 -6.79 37.71 -27.09
C ALA A 325 -7.74 38.33 -28.13
N PRO A 326 -7.22 38.86 -29.25
CA PRO A 326 -8.07 39.38 -30.30
C PRO A 326 -9.06 38.28 -30.66
N VAL A 327 -10.35 38.60 -30.56
CA VAL A 327 -11.44 37.73 -31.01
C VAL A 327 -11.19 37.47 -32.48
N VAL A 328 -10.55 36.35 -32.79
CA VAL A 328 -10.46 35.84 -34.15
C VAL A 328 -11.87 35.43 -34.49
N VAL A 329 -12.59 36.35 -35.13
CA VAL A 329 -13.83 36.07 -35.85
C VAL A 329 -13.45 35.00 -36.86
N GLN A 330 -13.69 33.74 -36.50
CA GLN A 330 -13.55 32.65 -37.45
C GLN A 330 -14.49 32.96 -38.61
N PRO A 331 -13.99 32.94 -39.86
CA PRO A 331 -14.84 33.12 -41.01
C PRO A 331 -15.92 32.05 -40.95
N THR A 332 -17.17 32.50 -40.96
CA THR A 332 -18.36 31.67 -41.12
C THR A 332 -18.15 30.84 -42.38
N GLU A 333 -17.74 29.57 -42.23
CA GLU A 333 -17.81 28.63 -43.32
C GLU A 333 -19.29 28.50 -43.68
N VAL A 334 -19.62 29.07 -44.83
CA VAL A 334 -20.87 28.86 -45.53
C VAL A 334 -20.92 27.37 -45.85
N LEU A 335 -21.56 26.60 -44.96
CA LEU A 335 -22.01 25.26 -45.24
C LEU A 335 -22.92 25.34 -46.46
N THR A 336 -22.39 24.94 -47.61
CA THR A 336 -23.20 24.64 -48.76
C THR A 336 -24.15 23.50 -48.36
N PRO A 337 -25.46 23.66 -48.59
CA PRO A 337 -26.42 22.60 -48.29
C PRO A 337 -26.07 21.39 -49.15
N THR A 338 -25.56 20.35 -48.50
CA THR A 338 -25.39 19.05 -49.15
C THR A 338 -26.79 18.48 -49.35
N THR A 339 -27.23 18.46 -50.60
CA THR A 339 -28.44 17.80 -51.09
C THR A 339 -28.44 16.34 -50.63
N GLY A 340 -29.17 16.04 -49.56
CA GLY A 340 -29.17 14.67 -49.00
C GLY A 340 -30.17 14.40 -47.88
N MET A 341 -31.18 15.25 -47.66
CA MET A 341 -32.29 14.94 -46.75
C MET A 341 -33.63 15.15 -47.44
N SER A 342 -33.90 14.28 -48.41
CA SER A 342 -35.24 14.01 -48.91
C SER A 342 -35.49 12.53 -48.69
N GLU A 343 -35.91 12.12 -47.49
CA GLU A 343 -36.61 10.83 -47.23
C GLU A 343 -36.97 10.64 -45.74
N LEU A 344 -37.46 11.68 -45.06
CA LEU A 344 -38.30 11.46 -43.88
C LEU A 344 -39.75 11.48 -44.35
N SER A 345 -40.42 10.33 -44.25
CA SER A 345 -41.84 10.18 -44.57
C SER A 345 -42.69 11.11 -43.71
N ALA A 346 -43.87 11.52 -44.21
CA ALA A 346 -44.78 12.41 -43.48
C ALA A 346 -45.13 11.88 -42.07
N ASP A 347 -45.15 10.56 -41.91
CA ASP A 347 -45.42 9.89 -40.63
C ASP A 347 -44.29 10.09 -39.62
N GLN A 348 -43.02 10.08 -40.07
CA GLN A 348 -41.86 10.32 -39.19
C GLN A 348 -41.75 11.78 -38.74
N GLN A 349 -42.25 12.73 -39.53
CA GLN A 349 -42.30 14.14 -39.14
C GLN A 349 -43.39 14.40 -38.10
N ALA A 350 -44.53 13.71 -38.18
CA ALA A 350 -45.61 13.83 -37.20
C ALA A 350 -45.21 13.26 -35.83
N ASP A 351 -44.48 12.15 -35.81
CA ASP A 351 -44.06 11.48 -34.57
C ASP A 351 -42.99 12.29 -33.80
N LEU A 352 -42.10 12.98 -34.53
CA LEU A 352 -41.10 13.87 -33.93
C LEU A 352 -41.74 15.11 -33.29
N LEU A 353 -42.80 15.65 -33.91
CA LEU A 353 -43.55 16.79 -33.36
C LEU A 353 -44.34 16.38 -32.10
N ALA A 354 -44.88 15.17 -32.06
CA ALA A 354 -45.58 14.64 -30.89
C ALA A 354 -44.62 14.44 -29.69
N GLN A 355 -43.39 13.96 -29.94
CA GLN A 355 -42.39 13.79 -28.88
C GLN A 355 -41.90 15.13 -28.31
N LEU A 356 -41.73 16.16 -29.15
CA LEU A 356 -41.35 17.50 -28.68
C LEU A 356 -42.44 18.17 -27.85
N ALA A 357 -43.72 17.92 -28.16
CA ALA A 357 -44.84 18.43 -27.37
C ALA A 357 -44.94 17.76 -25.98
N ALA A 358 -44.46 16.53 -25.81
CA ALA A 358 -44.50 15.80 -24.53
C ALA A 358 -43.39 16.23 -23.55
N ILE A 359 -42.32 16.87 -24.04
CA ILE A 359 -41.18 17.30 -23.20
C ILE A 359 -41.37 18.74 -22.66
N GLY A 360 -42.28 19.51 -23.26
CA GLY A 360 -42.55 20.91 -22.90
C GLY A 360 -43.82 21.16 -22.06
N GLY A 361 -44.45 20.11 -21.51
CA GLY A 361 -45.70 20.18 -20.74
C GLY A 361 -45.51 20.03 -19.25
#